data_AF-M9ZTP5-F1
#
_entry.id   AF-M9ZTP5-F1
#
_cell.length_a   1.000
_cell.length_b   1.000
_cell.length_c   1.000
_cell.angle_alpha   90.00
_cell.angle_beta   90.00
_cell.angle_gamma   90.00
#
_symmetry.space_group_name_H-M   'P 1'
#
loop_
_entity.id
_entity.type
_entity.pdbx_description
1 polymer ?
#
loop_
_entity_poly.entity_id
_entity_poly.type
_entity_poly.pdbx_seq_one_letter_code
_entity_poly.pdbx_strand_id
1 'polypeptide(L)'
;MYEYALVDKTGRHDLSQLRSIQDWFLRYELKAVPGVAEVASIGGMVKQYQVVVDPQRLASYGVTAGEVSDALKRANQETGGAVVEMAEAEYVVRATGYLKTLDDFRAVPVRSASGGIPVTVGDVATAQIGPDMRRGIA
;
A
#
# COMPACT_ATOMS: atom_id res chain seq x y z
N MET A 1 7.68 -18.54 -27.80
CA MET A 1 7.23 -17.32 -27.12
C MET A 1 5.72 -17.27 -27.27
N TYR A 2 4.99 -17.15 -26.16
CA TYR A 2 3.53 -17.09 -26.16
C TYR A 2 3.09 -15.78 -25.52
N GLU A 3 2.03 -15.16 -26.05
CA GLU A 3 1.47 -13.91 -25.56
C GLU A 3 -0.05 -14.04 -25.45
N TYR A 4 -0.65 -13.39 -24.46
CA TYR A 4 -2.10 -13.32 -24.27
C TYR A 4 -2.50 -11.97 -23.70
N ALA A 5 -3.78 -11.62 -23.86
CA ALA A 5 -4.38 -10.42 -23.29
C ALA A 5 -5.53 -10.78 -22.35
N LEU A 6 -5.59 -10.14 -21.20
CA LEU A 6 -6.73 -10.18 -20.29
C LEU A 6 -7.71 -9.07 -20.69
N VAL A 7 -8.93 -9.46 -21.07
CA VAL A 7 -9.99 -8.51 -21.48
C VAL A 7 -11.29 -8.91 -20.81
N ASP A 8 -11.83 -8.03 -19.96
CA ASP A 8 -13.19 -8.17 -19.46
C ASP A 8 -14.18 -7.45 -20.38
N LYS A 9 -14.94 -8.23 -21.15
CA LYS A 9 -15.98 -7.71 -22.07
C LYS A 9 -17.21 -7.17 -21.34
N THR A 10 -17.38 -7.47 -20.05
CA THR A 10 -18.52 -7.00 -19.24
C THR A 10 -18.26 -5.63 -18.60
N GLY A 11 -17.01 -5.18 -18.58
CA GLY A 11 -16.61 -3.93 -17.94
C GLY A 11 -16.69 -3.93 -16.41
N ARG A 12 -16.82 -5.10 -15.78
CA ARG A 12 -16.86 -5.24 -14.31
C ARG A 12 -15.49 -5.14 -13.68
N HIS A 13 -14.44 -5.42 -14.46
CA HIS A 13 -13.06 -5.32 -14.05
C HIS A 13 -12.33 -4.16 -14.72
N ASP A 14 -11.74 -3.29 -13.91
CA ASP A 14 -10.82 -2.27 -14.40
C ASP A 14 -9.42 -2.84 -14.68
N LEU A 15 -8.58 -2.03 -15.32
CA LEU A 15 -7.20 -2.42 -15.68
C LEU A 15 -6.34 -2.77 -14.45
N SER A 16 -6.68 -2.27 -13.26
CA SER A 16 -5.95 -2.56 -12.03
C SER A 16 -6.30 -3.91 -11.43
N GLN A 17 -7.56 -4.30 -11.54
CA GLN A 17 -8.06 -5.61 -11.15
C GLN A 17 -7.54 -6.68 -12.10
N LEU A 18 -7.57 -6.45 -13.41
CA LEU A 18 -7.00 -7.37 -14.39
C LEU A 18 -5.48 -7.55 -14.19
N ARG A 19 -4.76 -6.45 -13.91
CA ARG A 19 -3.33 -6.50 -13.59
C ARG A 19 -3.06 -7.27 -12.30
N SER A 20 -3.93 -7.12 -11.30
CA SER A 20 -3.81 -7.84 -10.03
C SER A 20 -4.03 -9.35 -10.22
N ILE A 21 -5.00 -9.76 -11.03
CA ILE A 21 -5.21 -11.17 -11.41
C ILE A 21 -3.97 -11.73 -12.12
N GLN A 22 -3.40 -10.97 -13.06
CA GLN A 22 -2.18 -11.36 -13.76
C GLN A 22 -1.02 -11.59 -12.79
N ASP A 23 -0.75 -10.61 -11.94
CA ASP A 23 0.47 -10.56 -11.13
C ASP A 23 0.43 -11.51 -9.94
N TRP A 24 -0.74 -11.68 -9.32
CA TRP A 24 -0.92 -12.40 -8.07
C TRP A 24 -1.57 -13.77 -8.20
N PHE A 25 -2.11 -14.11 -9.37
CA PHE A 25 -2.69 -15.43 -9.62
C PHE A 25 -2.05 -16.10 -10.84
N LEU A 26 -2.29 -15.58 -12.05
CA LEU A 26 -1.89 -16.26 -13.29
C LEU A 26 -0.37 -16.46 -13.42
N ARG A 27 0.44 -15.48 -12.96
CA ARG A 27 1.89 -15.60 -12.97
C ARG A 27 2.38 -16.83 -12.21
N TYR A 28 1.79 -17.13 -11.05
CA TYR A 28 2.23 -18.25 -10.21
C TYR A 28 1.81 -19.59 -10.83
N GLU A 29 0.57 -19.70 -11.30
CA GLU A 29 0.05 -20.89 -11.97
C GLU A 29 0.86 -21.23 -13.23
N LEU A 30 1.18 -20.23 -14.06
CA LEU A 30 1.92 -20.43 -15.30
C LEU A 30 3.40 -20.76 -15.08
N LYS A 31 4.02 -20.20 -14.03
CA LYS A 31 5.39 -20.56 -13.65
C LYS A 31 5.54 -22.01 -13.18
N ALA A 32 4.45 -22.64 -12.72
CA ALA A 32 4.47 -24.05 -12.31
C ALA A 32 4.49 -25.03 -13.49
N VAL A 33 4.23 -24.57 -14.72
CA VAL A 33 4.21 -25.41 -15.92
C VAL A 33 5.65 -25.78 -16.33
N PRO A 34 5.97 -27.08 -16.54
CA PRO A 34 7.29 -27.50 -16.99
C PRO A 34 7.72 -26.81 -18.28
N GLY A 35 8.96 -26.29 -18.29
CA GLY A 35 9.53 -25.59 -19.45
C GLY A 35 9.24 -24.09 -19.49
N VAL A 36 8.52 -23.52 -18.51
CA VAL A 36 8.32 -22.07 -18.38
C VAL A 36 9.44 -21.46 -17.54
N ALA A 37 10.26 -20.60 -18.14
CA ALA A 37 11.33 -19.90 -17.45
C ALA A 37 10.85 -18.60 -16.77
N GLU A 38 9.98 -17.84 -17.43
CA GLU A 38 9.49 -16.55 -16.93
C GLU A 38 8.08 -16.25 -17.44
N VAL A 39 7.32 -15.52 -16.60
CA VAL A 39 6.01 -14.97 -16.96
C VAL A 39 6.03 -13.48 -16.62
N ALA A 40 6.35 -12.68 -17.63
CA ALA A 40 6.37 -11.22 -17.55
C ALA A 40 4.96 -10.65 -17.76
N SER A 41 4.72 -9.44 -17.26
CA SER A 41 3.41 -8.79 -17.34
C SER A 41 3.55 -7.42 -17.96
N ILE A 42 2.92 -7.23 -19.12
CA ILE A 42 3.04 -6.04 -19.96
C ILE A 42 1.71 -5.28 -19.90
N GLY A 43 1.76 -3.97 -19.69
CA GLY A 43 0.56 -3.12 -19.59
C GLY A 43 -0.21 -3.27 -18.27
N GLY A 44 -1.49 -2.88 -18.28
CA GLY A 44 -2.32 -2.81 -17.06
C GLY A 44 -1.98 -1.61 -16.15
N MET A 45 -2.63 -1.57 -14.98
CA MET A 45 -2.39 -0.56 -13.94
C MET A 45 -2.02 -1.24 -12.63
N VAL A 46 -0.84 -0.97 -12.07
CA VAL A 46 -0.54 -1.43 -10.71
C VAL A 46 -1.22 -0.46 -9.74
N LYS A 47 -2.05 -0.99 -8.84
CA LYS A 47 -2.78 -0.18 -7.85
C LYS A 47 -1.79 0.37 -6.81
N GLN A 48 -1.76 1.68 -6.64
CA GLN A 48 -0.93 2.35 -5.63
C GLN A 48 -1.78 3.24 -4.73
N TYR A 49 -1.52 3.19 -3.42
CA TYR A 49 -2.00 4.18 -2.46
C TYR A 49 -1.08 5.41 -2.55
N GLN A 50 -1.65 6.54 -2.95
CA GLN A 50 -0.93 7.78 -3.16
C GLN A 50 -1.33 8.78 -2.07
N VAL A 51 -0.34 9.30 -1.35
CA VAL A 51 -0.52 10.39 -0.38
C VAL A 51 0.05 11.66 -1.00
N VAL A 52 -0.84 12.54 -1.45
CA VAL A 52 -0.48 13.81 -2.11
C VAL A 52 -0.51 14.92 -1.07
N VAL A 53 0.66 15.36 -0.64
CA VAL A 53 0.80 16.45 0.35
C VAL A 53 0.40 17.80 -0.23
N ASP A 54 -0.24 18.64 0.59
CA ASP A 54 -0.58 20.03 0.26
C ASP A 54 0.47 20.97 0.90
N PRO A 55 1.30 21.67 0.11
CA PRO A 55 2.33 22.57 0.64
C PRO A 55 1.77 23.70 1.51
N GLN A 56 0.56 24.19 1.23
CA GLN A 56 -0.05 25.26 2.02
C GLN A 56 -0.47 24.75 3.39
N ARG A 57 -1.05 23.54 3.45
CA ARG A 57 -1.43 22.90 4.71
C ARG A 57 -0.20 22.49 5.52
N LEU A 58 0.82 21.93 4.87
CA LEU A 58 2.10 21.65 5.52
C LEU A 58 2.66 22.90 6.22
N ALA A 59 2.67 24.03 5.53
CA ALA A 59 3.11 25.30 6.11
C ALA A 59 2.21 25.78 7.26
N SER A 60 0.88 25.69 7.15
CA SER A 60 -0.05 26.14 8.20
C SER A 60 0.05 25.31 9.48
N TYR A 61 0.35 24.01 9.36
CA TYR A 61 0.53 23.11 10.49
C TYR A 61 1.98 23.03 10.98
N GLY A 62 2.92 23.71 10.31
CA GLY A 62 4.35 23.65 10.66
C GLY A 62 4.94 22.25 10.53
N VAL A 63 4.46 21.48 9.55
CA VAL A 63 4.85 20.10 9.26
C VAL A 63 5.58 20.04 7.93
N THR A 64 6.64 19.25 7.86
CA THR A 64 7.42 19.02 6.65
C THR A 64 6.94 17.77 5.91
N ALA A 65 7.17 17.71 4.60
CA ALA A 65 6.91 16.50 3.82
C ALA A 65 7.75 15.30 4.31
N GLY A 66 8.93 15.54 4.87
CA GLY A 66 9.77 14.52 5.50
C GLY A 66 9.09 13.89 6.73
N GLU A 67 8.53 14.69 7.63
CA GLU A 67 7.78 14.21 8.78
C GLU A 67 6.58 13.34 8.36
N VAL A 68 5.87 13.72 7.30
CA VAL A 68 4.76 12.91 6.74
C VAL A 68 5.28 11.56 6.22
N SER A 69 6.36 11.57 5.44
CA SER A 69 6.98 10.33 4.94
C SER A 69 7.41 9.41 6.09
N ASP A 70 8.03 9.96 7.12
CA ASP A 70 8.53 9.18 8.25
C ASP A 70 7.37 8.65 9.12
N ALA A 71 6.30 9.41 9.28
CA ALA A 71 5.09 8.95 9.95
C ALA A 71 4.46 7.76 9.22
N LEU A 72 4.31 7.85 7.90
CA LEU A 72 3.79 6.76 7.07
C LEU A 72 4.68 5.51 7.12
N LYS A 73 6.01 5.68 7.10
CA LYS A 73 6.96 4.55 7.22
C LYS A 73 6.82 3.86 8.57
N ARG A 74 6.68 4.61 9.68
CA ARG A 74 6.49 4.03 11.01
C ARG A 74 5.14 3.35 11.17
N ALA A 75 4.09 3.93 10.57
CA ALA A 75 2.72 3.45 10.68
C ALA A 75 2.41 2.25 9.79
N ASN A 76 3.29 1.90 8.84
CA ASN A 76 3.12 0.76 7.93
C ASN A 76 4.17 -0.33 8.19
N GLN A 77 4.30 -0.75 9.46
CA GLN A 77 5.23 -1.79 9.90
C GLN A 77 4.52 -2.77 10.84
N GLU A 78 4.82 -4.06 10.72
CA GLU A 78 4.46 -5.05 11.74
C GLU A 78 5.55 -5.13 12.81
N THR A 79 5.15 -5.07 14.07
CA THR A 79 6.03 -5.36 15.20
C THR A 79 5.65 -6.72 15.80
N GLY A 80 6.63 -7.61 15.95
CA GLY A 80 6.44 -8.88 16.63
C GLY A 80 6.17 -8.64 18.11
N GLY A 81 5.01 -9.08 18.60
CA GLY A 81 4.76 -9.11 20.04
C GLY A 81 5.39 -10.39 20.60
N ALA A 82 6.05 -10.25 21.74
CA ALA A 82 6.62 -11.38 22.46
C ALA A 82 5.54 -12.39 22.86
N VAL A 83 5.97 -13.59 23.23
CA VAL A 83 5.08 -14.61 23.82
C VAL A 83 4.70 -14.18 25.24
N VAL A 84 3.43 -14.29 25.58
CA VAL A 84 2.95 -14.17 26.96
C VAL A 84 2.57 -15.57 27.43
N GLU A 85 3.26 -16.08 28.44
CA GLU A 85 2.93 -17.36 29.05
C GLU A 85 1.80 -17.16 30.08
N MET A 86 0.67 -17.81 29.86
CA MET A 86 -0.44 -17.86 30.82
C MET A 86 -0.91 -19.29 30.97
N ALA A 87 -0.86 -19.81 32.21
CA ALA A 87 -1.36 -21.14 32.58
C ALA A 87 -0.83 -22.27 31.68
N GLU A 88 0.50 -22.38 31.56
CA GLU A 88 1.19 -23.41 30.74
C GLU A 88 0.92 -23.35 29.23
N ALA A 89 0.34 -22.25 28.73
CA ALA A 89 0.16 -21.98 27.31
C ALA A 89 0.89 -20.70 26.90
N GLU A 90 1.65 -20.78 25.81
CA GLU A 90 2.29 -19.63 25.16
C GLU A 90 1.32 -18.94 24.20
N TYR A 91 1.00 -17.67 24.46
CA TYR A 91 0.22 -16.83 23.56
C TYR A 91 1.13 -15.90 22.78
N VAL A 92 1.22 -16.11 21.47
CA VAL A 92 1.92 -15.19 20.57
C VAL A 92 1.08 -13.91 20.44
N VAL A 93 1.58 -12.80 20.98
CA VAL A 93 0.96 -11.49 20.76
C VAL A 93 1.44 -10.95 19.42
N ARG A 94 0.53 -10.50 18.54
CA ARG A 94 0.90 -9.82 17.28
C ARG A 94 0.20 -8.48 17.18
N ALA A 95 0.97 -7.40 17.07
CA ALA A 95 0.45 -6.09 16.73
C ALA A 95 0.53 -5.93 15.20
N THR A 96 -0.62 -5.99 14.52
CA THR A 96 -0.68 -5.72 13.08
C THR A 96 -0.66 -4.21 12.84
N GLY A 97 0.33 -3.71 12.10
CA GLY A 97 0.47 -2.29 11.79
C GLY A 97 0.54 -2.00 10.29
N TYR A 98 -0.10 -2.80 9.44
CA TYR A 98 -0.20 -2.49 8.01
C TYR A 98 -1.43 -1.65 7.69
N LEU A 99 -1.22 -0.60 6.89
CA LEU A 99 -2.28 0.25 6.37
C LEU A 99 -2.97 -0.46 5.19
N LYS A 100 -4.29 -0.64 5.24
CA LYS A 100 -5.08 -1.39 4.25
C LYS A 100 -6.08 -0.51 3.51
N THR A 101 -6.61 0.51 4.19
CA THR A 101 -7.65 1.39 3.67
C THR A 101 -7.14 2.82 3.54
N LEU A 102 -7.78 3.63 2.69
CA LEU A 102 -7.47 5.06 2.59
C LEU A 102 -7.65 5.80 3.91
N ASP A 103 -8.58 5.35 4.75
CA ASP A 103 -8.81 5.95 6.06
C ASP A 103 -7.68 5.61 7.04
N ASP A 104 -7.09 4.42 6.93
CA ASP A 104 -5.89 4.06 7.70
C ASP A 104 -4.75 5.04 7.39
N PHE A 105 -4.52 5.37 6.11
CA PHE A 105 -3.52 6.36 5.71
C PHE A 105 -3.83 7.76 6.24
N ARG A 106 -5.10 8.19 6.20
CA ARG A 106 -5.52 9.52 6.66
C ARG A 106 -5.36 9.67 8.18
N ALA A 107 -5.61 8.61 8.92
CA ALA A 107 -5.56 8.61 10.38
C ALA A 107 -4.13 8.59 10.96
N VAL A 108 -3.10 8.39 10.13
CA VAL A 108 -1.71 8.35 10.60
C VAL A 108 -1.33 9.69 11.26
N PRO A 109 -0.92 9.70 12.54
CA PRO A 109 -0.48 10.91 13.21
C PRO A 109 0.93 11.29 12.75
N VAL A 110 1.10 12.54 12.32
CA VAL A 110 2.39 13.09 11.88
C VAL A 110 3.12 13.74 13.05
N ARG A 111 2.40 14.49 13.89
CA ARG A 111 2.94 15.09 15.11
C ARG A 111 2.01 14.82 16.30
N SER A 112 2.61 14.37 17.40
CA SER A 112 1.89 14.18 18.66
C SER A 112 1.52 15.52 19.27
N ALA A 113 0.31 15.59 19.81
CA ALA A 113 -0.15 16.73 20.56
C ALA A 113 0.53 16.79 21.93
N SER A 114 1.59 17.57 22.07
CA SER A 114 2.00 18.07 23.38
C SER A 114 1.00 19.15 23.84
N GLY A 115 -0.22 18.71 24.23
CA GLY A 115 -1.27 19.56 24.82
C GLY A 115 -2.43 20.01 23.90
N GLY A 116 -2.62 19.44 22.71
CA GLY A 116 -3.64 19.85 21.73
C GLY A 116 -4.28 18.72 20.90
N ILE A 117 -4.79 19.05 19.70
CA ILE A 117 -5.30 18.07 18.72
C ILE A 117 -4.10 17.59 17.86
N PRO A 118 -3.88 16.28 17.70
CA PRO A 118 -2.77 15.76 16.87
C PRO A 118 -2.98 16.12 15.40
N VAL A 119 -1.90 16.38 14.68
CA VAL A 119 -1.93 16.61 13.22
C VAL A 119 -1.79 15.27 12.53
N THR A 120 -2.75 14.93 11.67
CA THR A 120 -2.81 13.69 10.92
C THR A 120 -2.41 13.89 9.45
N VAL A 121 -2.12 12.80 8.75
CA VAL A 121 -1.89 12.83 7.30
C VAL A 121 -3.10 13.40 6.56
N GLY A 122 -4.33 13.10 7.00
CA GLY A 122 -5.55 13.66 6.40
C GLY A 122 -5.67 15.18 6.50
N ASP A 123 -5.04 15.79 7.51
CA ASP A 123 -5.03 17.25 7.67
C ASP A 123 -4.11 17.92 6.66
N VAL A 124 -2.99 17.27 6.29
CA VAL A 124 -1.94 17.86 5.45
C VAL A 124 -1.80 17.25 4.05
N ALA A 125 -2.55 16.19 3.75
CA ALA A 125 -2.45 15.45 2.49
C ALA A 125 -3.76 14.80 2.06
N THR A 126 -3.88 14.52 0.76
CA THR A 126 -4.98 13.74 0.18
C THR A 126 -4.51 12.31 -0.08
N ALA A 127 -5.14 11.34 0.60
CA ALA A 127 -4.95 9.92 0.31
C ALA A 127 -5.93 9.46 -0.78
N GLN A 128 -5.40 8.90 -1.87
CA GLN A 128 -6.17 8.38 -3.00
C GLN A 128 -5.56 7.10 -3.58
N ILE A 129 -6.33 6.40 -4.40
CA ILE A 129 -5.84 5.25 -5.18
C ILE A 129 -5.54 5.73 -6.59
N GLY A 130 -4.34 5.45 -7.09
CA GLY A 130 -3.92 5.78 -8.45
C GLY A 130 -3.03 4.70 -9.07
N PRO A 131 -2.72 4.81 -10.37
CA PRO A 131 -1.76 3.94 -11.01
C PRO A 131 -0.34 4.20 -10.49
N ASP A 132 0.46 3.15 -10.38
CA ASP A 132 1.89 3.29 -10.16
C ASP A 132 2.55 4.06 -11.30
N MET A 133 3.53 4.90 -10.94
CA MET A 133 4.23 5.77 -11.87
C MET A 133 5.09 4.94 -12.80
N ARG A 134 4.75 4.95 -14.09
CA ARG A 134 5.54 4.26 -15.13
C ARG A 134 6.89 4.98 -15.31
N ARG A 135 7.93 4.55 -14.59
CA ARG A 135 9.31 4.89 -14.97
C ARG A 135 9.71 3.96 -16.10
N GLY A 136 9.58 4.44 -17.33
CA GLY A 136 9.98 3.68 -18.52
C GLY A 136 8.97 3.80 -19.66
N ILE A 137 8.95 4.96 -20.31
CA ILE A 137 8.77 5.05 -21.76
C ILE A 137 9.92 5.91 -22.28
N ALA A 138 10.92 5.25 -22.83
CA ALA A 138 11.88 5.79 -23.78
C ALA A 138 11.92 4.80 -24.94
#